data_AF-A0A9E3VTB8-F1
#
_entry.id   AF-A0A9E3VTB8-F1
#
_cell.length_a   1.000
_cell.length_b   1.000
_cell.length_c   1.000
_cell.angle_alpha   90.00
_cell.angle_beta   90.00
_cell.angle_gamma   90.00
#
_symmetry.space_group_name_H-M   'P 1'
#
loop_
_entity.id
_entity.type
_entity.pdbx_description
1 polymer ?
#
loop_
_entity_poly.entity_id
_entity_poly.type
_entity_poly.pdbx_seq_one_letter_code
_entity_poly.pdbx_strand_id
1 'polypeptide(L)'
;MLGIAFIKAQPTTYLLQYRGGKVVREGAGLSFFYYRPTTTVSAVPVGSQDEPFIFELVTHDFQSVTIQGQVAYRVSDPRKASSMLDFALRADGRTYVSSDYQKLPERVSSIAEVLIQQAVKNMPIREALRASEIIATQAASQLSTHTEVVALGLEVLGVSVLAIKPTPETARALEAEARETILRTADEAIFSRRNAAVEQERAIRESEMDTEVAVELKKRLIRETQMEAEASVKQKKHELERADMESSITLEERRKDLVEGQTQNSRTLAEAEAYRVGAIMKALETADPRTVQALAAVGMQPGQLIAQAFGGIAERAERIGSLNVSPELLQSLLDSKLPEVDRGRRS
;
A
#
# COMPACT_ATOMS: atom_id res chain seq x y z
N MET A 1 87.48 -28.91 50.50
CA MET A 1 87.06 -28.40 49.16
C MET A 1 87.44 -26.92 49.06
N LEU A 2 88.03 -26.49 47.95
CA LEU A 2 88.68 -25.18 47.73
C LEU A 2 87.75 -23.92 47.81
N GLY A 3 86.51 -24.04 48.28
CA GLY A 3 85.58 -22.91 48.47
C GLY A 3 85.14 -22.18 47.19
N ILE A 4 85.62 -22.60 46.02
CA ILE A 4 85.29 -22.04 44.70
C ILE A 4 83.99 -22.67 44.19
N ALA A 5 83.03 -21.85 43.78
CA ALA A 5 81.82 -22.25 43.08
C ALA A 5 81.76 -21.62 41.69
N PHE A 6 81.00 -22.25 40.80
CA PHE A 6 80.66 -21.72 39.49
C PHE A 6 79.17 -21.42 39.44
N ILE A 7 78.81 -20.24 38.94
CA ILE A 7 77.42 -19.88 38.67
C ILE A 7 77.26 -19.49 37.21
N LYS A 8 76.14 -19.89 36.62
CA LYS A 8 75.72 -19.53 35.27
C LYS A 8 74.25 -19.13 35.32
N ALA A 9 73.97 -17.87 35.03
CA ALA A 9 72.61 -17.36 34.92
C ALA A 9 72.07 -17.51 33.50
N GLN A 10 70.74 -17.59 33.39
CA GLN A 10 70.04 -17.44 32.12
C GLN A 10 70.02 -15.96 31.70
N PRO A 11 69.81 -15.64 30.41
CA PRO A 11 69.66 -14.25 29.94
C PRO A 11 68.53 -13.48 30.65
N THR A 12 67.54 -14.18 31.19
CA THR A 12 66.40 -13.66 31.97
C THR A 12 66.71 -13.45 33.45
N THR A 13 67.94 -13.72 33.89
CA THR A 13 68.39 -13.55 35.28
C THR A 13 69.59 -12.62 35.33
N TYR A 14 69.49 -11.60 36.16
CA TYR A 14 70.54 -10.62 36.42
C TYR A 14 71.30 -11.00 37.68
N LEU A 15 72.62 -11.19 37.57
CA LEU A 15 73.46 -11.51 38.71
C LEU A 15 74.13 -10.26 39.26
N LEU A 16 74.17 -10.14 40.59
CA LEU A 16 74.95 -9.15 41.33
C LEU A 16 75.92 -9.88 42.24
N GLN A 17 77.22 -9.64 42.06
CA GLN A 17 78.27 -10.19 42.91
C GLN A 17 78.71 -9.15 43.93
N TYR A 18 78.46 -9.43 45.21
CA TYR A 18 78.90 -8.62 46.33
C TYR A 18 80.15 -9.21 46.99
N ARG A 19 81.17 -8.38 47.21
CA ARG A 19 82.36 -8.73 47.98
C ARG A 19 82.73 -7.56 48.88
N GLY A 20 82.80 -7.80 50.20
CA GLY A 20 83.09 -6.75 51.18
C GLY A 20 82.11 -5.57 51.11
N GLY A 21 80.82 -5.85 50.85
CA GLY A 21 79.76 -4.84 50.79
C GLY A 21 79.70 -4.02 49.50
N LYS A 22 80.56 -4.27 48.50
CA LYS A 22 80.53 -3.58 47.19
C LYS A 22 80.17 -4.55 46.06
N VAL A 23 79.47 -4.04 45.05
CA VAL A 23 79.21 -4.76 43.81
C VAL A 23 80.49 -4.81 42.99
N VAL A 24 80.99 -6.00 42.70
CA VAL A 24 82.23 -6.23 41.93
C VAL A 24 81.93 -6.59 40.48
N ARG A 25 80.84 -7.33 40.24
CA ARG A 25 80.38 -7.73 38.91
C ARG A 25 78.87 -7.78 38.86
N GLU A 26 78.30 -7.37 37.73
CA GLU A 26 76.87 -7.42 37.50
C GLU A 26 76.53 -7.54 36.02
N GLY A 27 75.38 -8.14 35.71
CA GLY A 27 74.91 -8.32 34.34
C GLY A 27 73.90 -9.45 34.16
N ALA A 28 73.16 -9.40 33.06
CA ALA A 28 72.21 -10.44 32.65
C ALA A 28 72.95 -11.62 31.99
N GLY A 29 72.56 -12.86 32.32
CA GLY A 29 73.14 -14.06 31.70
C GLY A 29 74.63 -14.29 31.98
N LEU A 30 75.17 -13.65 33.03
CA LEU A 30 76.58 -13.80 33.39
C LEU A 30 76.90 -15.22 33.84
N SER A 31 78.15 -15.62 33.61
CA SER A 31 78.74 -16.81 34.19
C SER A 31 80.14 -16.52 34.72
N PHE A 32 80.44 -16.97 35.93
CA PHE A 32 81.74 -16.76 36.55
C PHE A 32 82.00 -17.73 37.71
N PHE A 33 83.28 -17.89 38.02
CA PHE A 33 83.73 -18.52 39.26
C PHE A 33 83.83 -17.50 40.39
N TYR A 34 83.44 -17.90 41.60
CA TYR A 34 83.51 -17.06 42.80
C TYR A 34 83.90 -17.85 44.04
N TYR A 35 84.48 -17.16 45.02
CA TYR A 35 84.87 -17.75 46.30
C TYR A 35 83.72 -17.61 47.31
N ARG A 36 83.05 -18.72 47.63
CA ARG A 36 81.82 -18.76 48.45
C ARG A 36 81.97 -18.09 49.83
N PRO A 37 83.08 -18.26 50.59
CA PRO A 37 83.15 -17.74 51.96
C PRO A 37 83.16 -16.21 52.08
N THR A 38 83.56 -15.48 51.03
CA THR A 38 83.68 -14.00 51.09
C THR A 38 82.80 -13.27 50.09
N THR A 39 81.96 -14.01 49.36
CA THR A 39 81.18 -13.46 48.24
C THR A 39 79.72 -13.86 48.39
N THR A 40 78.84 -12.88 48.29
CA THR A 40 77.40 -13.10 48.17
C THR A 40 76.99 -12.86 46.72
N VAL A 41 76.16 -13.73 46.18
CA VAL A 41 75.62 -13.58 44.82
C VAL A 41 74.12 -13.40 44.94
N SER A 42 73.58 -12.32 44.37
CA SER A 42 72.15 -12.09 44.28
C SER A 42 71.67 -12.33 42.84
N ALA A 43 70.55 -13.04 42.69
CA ALA A 43 69.96 -13.35 41.39
C ALA A 43 68.60 -12.66 41.27
N VAL A 44 68.50 -11.66 40.42
CA VAL A 44 67.25 -10.92 40.20
C VAL A 44 66.60 -11.40 38.89
N PRO A 45 65.36 -11.90 38.90
CA PRO A 45 64.66 -12.25 37.68
C PRO A 45 64.28 -10.98 36.91
N VAL A 46 64.81 -10.80 35.71
CA VAL A 46 64.51 -9.67 34.81
C VAL A 46 63.55 -10.06 33.68
N GLY A 47 63.17 -11.34 33.62
CA GLY A 47 62.13 -11.81 32.71
C GLY A 47 60.76 -11.20 33.02
N SER A 48 59.89 -11.17 32.01
CA SER A 48 58.47 -10.86 32.19
C SER A 48 57.82 -11.90 33.08
N GLN A 49 57.02 -11.44 34.03
CA GLN A 49 56.18 -12.26 34.89
C GLN A 49 54.74 -11.78 34.77
N ASP A 50 53.83 -12.74 34.62
CA ASP A 50 52.40 -12.48 34.56
C ASP A 50 51.79 -12.97 35.87
N GLU A 51 51.26 -12.04 36.67
CA GLU A 51 50.60 -12.37 37.92
C GLU A 51 49.08 -12.33 37.72
N PRO A 52 48.39 -13.48 37.78
CA PRO A 52 46.94 -13.52 37.69
C PRO A 52 46.32 -12.95 38.96
N PHE A 53 45.19 -12.26 38.81
CA PHE A 53 44.43 -11.74 39.94
C PHE A 53 42.94 -12.02 39.81
N ILE A 54 42.30 -12.18 40.96
CA ILE A 54 40.86 -12.29 41.10
C ILE A 54 40.47 -11.41 42.29
N PHE A 55 39.80 -10.30 42.02
CA PHE A 55 39.39 -9.34 43.04
C PHE A 55 37.88 -9.28 43.15
N GLU A 56 37.36 -9.35 44.38
CA GLU A 56 35.95 -9.11 44.67
C GLU A 56 35.78 -7.66 45.11
N LEU A 57 35.17 -6.85 44.23
CA LEU A 57 35.04 -5.42 44.39
C LEU A 57 33.57 -5.03 44.44
N VAL A 58 33.30 -3.81 44.89
CA VAL A 58 31.95 -3.25 44.96
C VAL A 58 31.88 -2.02 44.05
N THR A 59 30.85 -2.01 43.19
CA THR A 59 30.55 -0.93 42.25
C THR A 59 29.88 0.26 42.93
N HIS A 60 29.66 1.34 42.19
CA HIS A 60 28.93 2.52 42.67
C HIS A 60 27.56 2.18 43.26
N ASP A 61 26.85 1.22 42.65
CA ASP A 61 25.48 0.83 43.02
C ASP A 61 25.44 -0.20 44.17
N PHE A 62 26.54 -0.33 44.92
CA PHE A 62 26.73 -1.32 45.99
C PHE A 62 26.57 -2.77 45.54
N GLN A 63 26.82 -3.06 44.26
CA GLN A 63 26.80 -4.42 43.72
C GLN A 63 28.19 -5.03 43.73
N SER A 64 28.31 -6.25 44.24
CA SER A 64 29.56 -7.02 44.25
C SER A 64 29.86 -7.58 42.86
N VAL A 65 31.11 -7.42 42.42
CA VAL A 65 31.61 -7.83 41.11
C VAL A 65 32.99 -8.45 41.28
N THR A 66 33.19 -9.61 40.67
CA THR A 66 34.48 -10.30 40.59
C THR A 66 35.20 -9.91 39.31
N ILE A 67 36.37 -9.28 39.45
CA ILE A 67 37.23 -8.92 38.32
C ILE A 67 38.38 -9.92 38.24
N GLN A 68 38.52 -10.56 37.09
CA GLN A 68 39.55 -11.54 36.79
C GLN A 68 40.47 -10.96 35.73
N GLY A 69 41.78 -11.06 35.94
CA GLY A 69 42.77 -10.49 35.04
C GLY A 69 44.19 -10.94 35.36
N GLN A 70 45.16 -10.28 34.74
CA GLN A 70 46.57 -10.50 35.00
C GLN A 70 47.37 -9.20 34.84
N VAL A 71 48.42 -9.05 35.63
CA VAL A 71 49.38 -7.95 35.54
C VAL A 71 50.70 -8.51 35.01
N ALA A 72 51.14 -7.99 33.87
CA ALA A 72 52.44 -8.29 33.31
C ALA A 72 53.46 -7.25 33.78
N TYR A 73 54.51 -7.68 34.47
CA TYR A 73 55.57 -6.80 34.95
C TYR A 73 56.95 -7.46 34.82
N ARG A 74 57.99 -6.64 34.85
CA ARG A 74 59.39 -7.09 34.89
C ARG A 74 60.22 -6.20 35.79
N VAL A 75 61.37 -6.70 36.24
CA VAL A 75 62.35 -5.87 36.94
C VAL A 75 63.21 -5.14 35.91
N SER A 76 63.07 -3.82 35.82
CA SER A 76 63.85 -2.98 34.90
C SER A 76 65.15 -2.46 35.53
N ASP A 77 65.14 -2.22 36.85
CA ASP A 77 66.31 -1.80 37.62
C ASP A 77 66.66 -2.83 38.72
N PRO A 78 67.52 -3.83 38.39
CA PRO A 78 67.90 -4.89 39.31
C PRO A 78 68.63 -4.40 40.56
N ARG A 79 69.34 -3.25 40.47
CA ARG A 79 70.07 -2.69 41.61
C ARG A 79 69.09 -2.20 42.67
N LYS A 80 68.09 -1.41 42.27
CA LYS A 80 67.03 -0.95 43.19
C LYS A 80 66.27 -2.11 43.81
N ALA A 81 65.85 -3.07 42.99
CA ALA A 81 65.16 -4.27 43.48
C ALA A 81 66.00 -5.02 44.54
N SER A 82 67.30 -5.21 44.29
CA SER A 82 68.21 -5.88 45.23
C SER A 82 68.53 -5.11 46.51
N SER A 83 68.29 -3.80 46.52
CA SER A 83 68.47 -2.97 47.72
C SER A 83 67.25 -3.02 48.66
N MET A 84 66.06 -3.25 48.08
CA MET A 84 64.79 -3.30 48.81
C MET A 84 64.42 -4.71 49.26
N LEU A 85 64.85 -5.74 48.50
CA LEU A 85 64.51 -7.13 48.75
C LEU A 85 65.74 -8.03 48.70
N ASP A 86 65.73 -9.06 49.52
CA ASP A 86 66.82 -10.02 49.58
C ASP A 86 66.68 -11.07 48.46
N PHE A 87 67.46 -10.86 47.40
CA PHE A 87 67.64 -11.81 46.30
C PHE A 87 68.93 -12.64 46.43
N ALA A 88 69.55 -12.70 47.62
CA ALA A 88 70.76 -13.47 47.83
C ALA A 88 70.50 -14.97 47.63
N LEU A 89 71.44 -15.63 46.95
CA LEU A 89 71.47 -17.08 46.82
C LEU A 89 72.18 -17.70 48.02
N ARG A 90 71.69 -18.84 48.48
CA ARG A 90 72.36 -19.68 49.46
C ARG A 90 73.71 -20.13 48.93
N ALA A 91 74.51 -20.71 49.83
CA ALA A 91 75.81 -21.23 49.46
C ALA A 91 75.75 -22.21 48.28
N ASP A 92 74.62 -22.90 48.03
CA ASP A 92 74.41 -23.82 46.92
C ASP A 92 74.38 -23.15 45.52
N GLY A 93 74.24 -21.82 45.46
CA GLY A 93 74.16 -21.04 44.22
C GLY A 93 72.88 -21.31 43.42
N ARG A 94 71.84 -21.88 44.04
CA ARG A 94 70.59 -22.27 43.36
C ARG A 94 69.34 -21.84 44.10
N THR A 95 69.33 -21.90 45.43
CA THR A 95 68.16 -21.51 46.23
C THR A 95 68.35 -20.11 46.79
N TYR A 96 67.25 -19.37 46.93
CA TYR A 96 67.27 -18.07 47.59
C TYR A 96 67.40 -18.23 49.11
N VAL A 97 68.07 -17.27 49.75
CA VAL A 97 68.20 -17.21 51.21
C VAL A 97 66.86 -16.84 51.84
N SER A 98 66.23 -15.79 51.33
CA SER A 98 64.91 -15.31 51.74
C SER A 98 63.83 -15.65 50.70
N SER A 99 62.58 -15.76 51.15
CA SER A 99 61.39 -15.83 50.31
C SER A 99 60.76 -14.45 50.06
N ASP A 100 61.42 -13.35 50.44
CA ASP A 100 60.87 -11.99 50.28
C ASP A 100 60.56 -11.62 48.83
N TYR A 101 61.30 -12.19 47.87
CA TYR A 101 61.01 -12.01 46.45
C TYR A 101 59.65 -12.61 46.03
N GLN A 102 59.12 -13.58 46.78
CA GLN A 102 57.79 -14.17 46.52
C GLN A 102 56.65 -13.22 46.94
N LYS A 103 56.95 -12.22 47.77
CA LYS A 103 55.98 -11.19 48.19
C LYS A 103 55.86 -10.07 47.15
N LEU A 104 56.71 -10.04 46.12
CA LEU A 104 56.60 -9.05 45.04
C LEU A 104 55.31 -9.18 44.25
N PRO A 105 54.95 -10.37 43.73
CA PRO A 105 53.66 -10.57 43.08
C PRO A 105 52.49 -10.13 43.97
N GLU A 106 52.50 -10.51 45.26
CA GLU A 106 51.47 -10.14 46.23
C GLU A 106 51.36 -8.61 46.44
N ARG A 107 52.49 -7.89 46.45
CA ARG A 107 52.47 -6.42 46.56
C ARG A 107 51.95 -5.77 45.28
N VAL A 108 52.39 -6.24 44.11
CA VAL A 108 51.93 -5.71 42.82
C VAL A 108 50.43 -5.96 42.67
N SER A 109 49.93 -7.14 43.03
CA SER A 109 48.50 -7.45 43.03
C SER A 109 47.73 -6.59 44.03
N SER A 110 48.24 -6.38 45.24
CA SER A 110 47.60 -5.50 46.25
C SER A 110 47.46 -4.05 45.77
N ILE A 111 48.50 -3.50 45.12
CA ILE A 111 48.43 -2.13 44.56
C ILE A 111 47.45 -2.10 43.39
N ALA A 112 47.50 -3.10 42.51
CA ALA A 112 46.57 -3.21 41.39
C ALA A 112 45.11 -3.30 41.89
N GLU A 113 44.84 -4.05 42.96
CA GLU A 113 43.52 -4.15 43.59
C GLU A 113 42.99 -2.78 44.01
N VAL A 114 43.79 -1.99 44.73
CA VAL A 114 43.41 -0.64 45.18
C VAL A 114 43.12 0.29 44.01
N LEU A 115 43.95 0.27 42.96
CA LEU A 115 43.76 1.12 41.77
C LEU A 115 42.51 0.72 40.98
N ILE A 116 42.29 -0.59 40.79
CA ILE A 116 41.10 -1.11 40.11
C ILE A 116 39.85 -0.81 40.95
N GLN A 117 39.91 -0.94 42.27
CA GLN A 117 38.82 -0.58 43.17
C GLN A 117 38.44 0.90 43.04
N GLN A 118 39.42 1.81 42.95
CA GLN A 118 39.16 3.24 42.76
C GLN A 118 38.47 3.52 41.41
N ALA A 119 38.84 2.81 40.35
CA ALA A 119 38.19 2.93 39.05
C ALA A 119 36.75 2.41 39.08
N VAL A 120 36.53 1.24 39.67
CA VAL A 120 35.22 0.55 39.71
C VAL A 120 34.22 1.23 40.65
N LYS A 121 34.69 1.81 41.76
CA LYS A 121 33.84 2.49 42.75
C LYS A 121 33.04 3.65 42.17
N ASN A 122 33.53 4.27 41.10
CA ASN A 122 32.87 5.40 40.44
C ASN A 122 31.98 4.98 39.26
N MET A 123 31.86 3.68 38.98
CA MET A 123 31.09 3.16 37.85
C MET A 123 29.88 2.35 38.32
N PRO A 124 28.69 2.53 37.71
CA PRO A 124 27.56 1.64 37.92
C PRO A 124 27.85 0.26 37.31
N ILE A 125 27.18 -0.78 37.79
CA ILE A 125 27.48 -2.18 37.41
C ILE A 125 27.42 -2.42 35.90
N ARG A 126 26.46 -1.81 35.20
CA ARG A 126 26.29 -1.96 33.74
C ARG A 126 27.45 -1.38 32.94
N GLU A 127 27.99 -0.25 33.41
CA GLU A 127 29.15 0.38 32.78
C GLU A 127 30.41 -0.41 33.12
N ALA A 128 30.58 -0.83 34.36
CA ALA A 128 31.72 -1.64 34.81
C ALA A 128 31.84 -2.93 33.98
N LEU A 129 30.73 -3.62 33.68
CA LEU A 129 30.72 -4.84 32.85
C LEU A 129 31.16 -4.59 31.39
N ARG A 130 31.05 -3.36 30.89
CA ARG A 130 31.45 -2.98 29.53
C ARG A 130 32.80 -2.25 29.48
N ALA A 131 33.30 -1.80 30.62
CA ALA A 131 34.49 -0.96 30.76
C ALA A 131 35.78 -1.74 31.03
N SER A 132 35.86 -3.03 30.65
CA SER A 132 37.04 -3.88 30.92
C SER A 132 38.34 -3.27 30.38
N GLU A 133 38.33 -2.74 29.16
CA GLU A 133 39.49 -2.10 28.52
C GLU A 133 39.84 -0.75 29.19
N ILE A 134 38.83 0.03 29.60
CA ILE A 134 39.01 1.31 30.28
C ILE A 134 39.67 1.08 31.64
N ILE A 135 39.17 0.10 32.41
CA ILE A 135 39.72 -0.27 33.72
C ILE A 135 41.15 -0.77 33.56
N ALA A 136 41.41 -1.62 32.55
CA ALA A 136 42.75 -2.16 32.28
C ALA A 136 43.77 -1.05 31.95
N THR A 137 43.42 -0.15 31.03
CA THR A 137 44.31 0.94 30.60
C THR A 137 44.56 1.96 31.72
N GLN A 138 43.51 2.32 32.47
CA GLN A 138 43.63 3.19 33.62
C GLN A 138 44.51 2.58 34.71
N ALA A 139 44.26 1.31 35.08
CA ALA A 139 45.06 0.59 36.06
C ALA A 139 46.53 0.48 35.62
N ALA A 140 46.80 0.14 34.35
CA ALA A 140 48.16 0.06 33.82
C ALA A 140 48.90 1.41 33.91
N SER A 141 48.24 2.50 33.52
CA SER A 141 48.83 3.84 33.59
C SER A 141 49.15 4.25 35.03
N GLN A 142 48.20 4.05 35.95
CA GLN A 142 48.38 4.40 37.36
C GLN A 142 49.44 3.53 38.04
N LEU A 143 49.43 2.22 37.77
CA LEU A 143 50.40 1.27 38.32
C LEU A 143 51.83 1.59 37.87
N SER A 144 52.02 2.00 36.61
CA SER A 144 53.33 2.40 36.08
C SER A 144 53.92 3.65 36.77
N THR A 145 53.05 4.54 37.26
CA THR A 145 53.44 5.79 37.95
C THR A 145 53.46 5.67 39.47
N HIS A 146 53.01 4.54 40.01
CA HIS A 146 52.85 4.37 41.45
C HIS A 146 54.21 4.37 42.16
N THR A 147 54.34 5.18 43.22
CA THR A 147 55.60 5.42 43.93
C THR A 147 56.28 4.13 44.39
N GLU A 148 55.51 3.15 44.89
CA GLU A 148 56.06 1.87 45.36
C GLU A 148 56.63 1.01 44.23
N VAL A 149 55.97 0.99 43.05
CA VAL A 149 56.41 0.22 41.88
C VAL A 149 57.72 0.79 41.35
N VAL A 150 57.81 2.12 41.27
CA VAL A 150 59.02 2.84 40.86
C VAL A 150 60.15 2.67 41.88
N ALA A 151 59.84 2.70 43.18
CA ALA A 151 60.82 2.49 44.25
C ALA A 151 61.42 1.07 44.22
N LEU A 152 60.62 0.06 43.86
CA LEU A 152 61.07 -1.33 43.70
C LEU A 152 61.85 -1.58 42.40
N GLY A 153 61.89 -0.62 41.46
CA GLY A 153 62.55 -0.79 40.17
C GLY A 153 61.80 -1.71 39.22
N LEU A 154 60.48 -1.80 39.37
CA LEU A 154 59.60 -2.59 38.52
C LEU A 154 59.11 -1.75 37.33
N GLU A 155 58.94 -2.41 36.18
CA GLU A 155 58.31 -1.86 34.99
C GLU A 155 57.08 -2.70 34.67
N VAL A 156 55.93 -2.02 34.61
CA VAL A 156 54.66 -2.63 34.23
C VAL A 156 54.60 -2.67 32.72
N LEU A 157 54.46 -3.87 32.16
CA LEU A 157 54.31 -4.07 30.72
C LEU A 157 52.86 -3.88 30.29
N GLY A 158 51.92 -4.28 31.15
CA GLY A 158 50.49 -4.09 30.91
C GLY A 158 49.63 -4.73 31.99
N VAL A 159 48.37 -4.33 32.00
CA VAL A 159 47.31 -4.95 32.80
C VAL A 159 46.24 -5.42 31.84
N SER A 160 45.78 -6.66 31.99
CA SER A 160 44.73 -7.24 31.17
C SER A 160 43.58 -7.69 32.05
N VAL A 161 42.36 -7.25 31.73
CA VAL A 161 41.14 -7.72 32.39
C VAL A 161 40.50 -8.78 31.50
N LEU A 162 40.45 -10.02 32.00
CA LEU A 162 39.92 -11.19 31.27
C LEU A 162 38.40 -11.28 31.39
N ALA A 163 37.85 -11.05 32.58
CA ALA A 163 36.43 -11.14 32.83
C ALA A 163 36.00 -10.24 33.98
N ILE A 164 34.82 -9.64 33.85
CA ILE A 164 34.13 -8.93 34.92
C ILE A 164 32.82 -9.66 35.12
N LYS A 165 32.67 -10.35 36.25
CA LYS A 165 31.52 -11.21 36.54
C LYS A 165 30.79 -10.67 37.76
N PRO A 166 29.49 -10.35 37.65
CA PRO A 166 28.71 -9.98 38.82
C PRO A 166 28.37 -11.25 39.63
N THR A 167 27.84 -11.09 40.85
CA THR A 167 27.38 -12.24 41.63
C THR A 167 26.27 -13.01 40.89
N PRO A 168 26.11 -14.33 41.09
CA PRO A 168 25.10 -15.11 40.38
C PRO A 168 23.67 -14.58 40.53
N GLU A 169 23.34 -13.99 41.69
CA GLU A 169 22.03 -13.37 41.95
C GLU A 169 21.83 -12.09 41.13
N THR A 170 22.83 -11.22 41.10
CA THR A 170 22.77 -9.96 40.35
C THR A 170 22.84 -10.20 38.84
N ALA A 171 23.60 -11.21 38.39
CA ALA A 171 23.59 -11.68 37.01
C ALA A 171 22.17 -12.06 36.56
N ARG A 172 21.48 -12.91 37.35
CA ARG A 172 20.10 -13.33 37.06
C ARG A 172 19.13 -12.15 37.06
N ALA A 173 19.29 -11.20 37.98
CA ALA A 173 18.46 -9.99 38.02
C ALA A 173 18.64 -9.12 36.76
N LEU A 174 19.89 -8.88 36.35
CA LEU A 174 20.21 -8.13 35.14
C LEU A 174 19.72 -8.83 33.87
N GLU A 175 19.84 -10.16 33.81
CA GLU A 175 19.30 -10.96 32.70
C GLU A 175 17.78 -10.89 32.62
N ALA A 176 17.08 -10.96 33.75
CA ALA A 176 15.63 -10.85 33.81
C ALA A 176 15.16 -9.47 33.33
N GLU A 177 15.79 -8.39 33.81
CA GLU A 177 15.46 -7.02 33.39
C GLU A 177 15.75 -6.79 31.91
N ALA A 178 16.88 -7.29 31.40
CA ALA A 178 17.20 -7.22 29.97
C ALA A 178 16.16 -7.99 29.14
N ARG A 179 15.74 -9.17 29.60
CA ARG A 179 14.70 -9.97 28.94
C ARG A 179 13.36 -9.25 28.94
N GLU A 180 12.96 -8.63 30.05
CA GLU A 180 11.72 -7.85 30.14
C GLU A 180 11.76 -6.63 29.22
N THR A 181 12.89 -5.93 29.16
CA THR A 181 13.08 -4.79 28.26
C THR A 181 12.94 -5.20 26.79
N ILE A 182 13.51 -6.36 26.42
CA ILE A 182 13.37 -6.91 25.06
C ILE A 182 11.91 -7.27 24.76
N LEU A 183 11.20 -7.91 25.70
CA LEU A 183 9.79 -8.26 25.54
C LEU A 183 8.91 -7.01 25.39
N ARG A 184 9.13 -6.00 26.25
CA ARG A 184 8.43 -4.72 26.17
C ARG A 184 8.67 -4.03 24.83
N THR A 185 9.90 -4.01 24.35
CA THR A 185 10.24 -3.43 23.03
C THR A 185 9.53 -4.17 21.90
N ALA A 186 9.41 -5.50 22.00
CA ALA A 186 8.66 -6.29 21.02
C ALA A 186 7.16 -5.99 21.06
N ASP A 187 6.56 -5.86 22.25
CA ASP A 187 5.16 -5.49 22.42
C ASP A 187 4.87 -4.06 21.90
N GLU A 188 5.76 -3.10 22.17
CA GLU A 188 5.69 -1.74 21.62
C GLU A 188 5.78 -1.75 20.08
N ALA A 189 6.63 -2.62 19.50
CA ALA A 189 6.69 -2.81 18.05
C ALA A 189 5.40 -3.44 17.47
N ILE A 190 4.75 -4.36 18.21
CA ILE A 190 3.46 -4.93 17.80
C ILE A 190 2.35 -3.87 17.89
N PHE A 191 2.31 -3.12 18.99
CA PHE A 191 1.33 -2.06 19.21
C PHE A 191 1.44 -0.97 18.16
N SER A 192 2.65 -0.49 17.87
CA SER A 192 2.89 0.53 16.84
C SER A 192 2.45 0.07 15.45
N ARG A 193 2.74 -1.19 15.06
CA ARG A 193 2.23 -1.78 13.81
C ARG A 193 0.70 -1.86 13.78
N ARG A 194 0.05 -2.25 14.88
CA ARG A 194 -1.42 -2.31 14.97
C ARG A 194 -2.02 -0.92 14.90
N ASN A 195 -1.44 0.08 15.57
CA ASN A 195 -1.92 1.45 15.50
C ASN A 195 -1.83 2.00 14.07
N ALA A 196 -0.71 1.78 13.40
CA ALA A 196 -0.54 2.17 11.99
C ALA A 196 -1.59 1.49 11.08
N ALA A 197 -1.90 0.21 11.30
CA ALA A 197 -2.93 -0.49 10.54
C ALA A 197 -4.33 0.09 10.79
N VAL A 198 -4.67 0.44 12.03
CA VAL A 198 -5.97 1.05 12.38
C VAL A 198 -6.09 2.46 11.81
N GLU A 199 -5.02 3.26 11.86
CA GLU A 199 -5.00 4.58 11.21
C GLU A 199 -5.18 4.47 9.70
N GLN A 200 -4.52 3.50 9.07
CA GLN A 200 -4.71 3.20 7.65
C GLN A 200 -6.17 2.81 7.35
N GLU A 201 -6.78 1.95 8.18
CA GLU A 201 -8.17 1.53 8.02
C GLU A 201 -9.15 2.71 8.19
N ARG A 202 -8.90 3.61 9.16
CA ARG A 202 -9.67 4.85 9.31
C ARG A 202 -9.55 5.74 8.08
N ALA A 203 -8.35 5.93 7.56
CA ALA A 203 -8.10 6.74 6.36
C ALA A 203 -8.76 6.15 5.11
N ILE A 204 -8.73 4.82 4.95
CA ILE A 204 -9.44 4.12 3.88
C ILE A 204 -10.94 4.35 4.01
N ARG A 205 -11.50 4.16 5.20
CA ARG A 205 -12.95 4.33 5.43
C ARG A 205 -13.42 5.77 5.22
N GLU A 206 -12.62 6.75 5.60
CA GLU A 206 -12.88 8.16 5.29
C GLU A 206 -12.89 8.41 3.78
N SER A 207 -11.89 7.88 3.06
CA SER A 207 -11.83 7.96 1.59
C SER A 207 -13.01 7.25 0.89
N GLU A 208 -13.47 6.11 1.44
CA GLU A 208 -14.65 5.40 0.97
C GLU A 208 -15.92 6.23 1.16
N MET A 209 -16.11 6.83 2.35
CA MET A 209 -17.24 7.73 2.62
C MET A 209 -17.24 8.94 1.69
N ASP A 210 -16.09 9.58 1.47
CA ASP A 210 -15.96 10.70 0.53
C ASP A 210 -16.30 10.28 -0.91
N THR A 211 -15.90 9.07 -1.29
CA THR A 211 -16.24 8.49 -2.60
C THR A 211 -17.75 8.25 -2.72
N GLU A 212 -18.40 7.72 -1.69
CA GLU A 212 -19.87 7.53 -1.64
C GLU A 212 -20.61 8.87 -1.75
N VAL A 213 -20.17 9.89 -1.01
CA VAL A 213 -20.72 11.25 -1.09
C VAL A 213 -20.57 11.81 -2.50
N ALA A 214 -19.40 11.67 -3.12
CA ALA A 214 -19.16 12.11 -4.50
C ALA A 214 -20.06 11.38 -5.51
N VAL A 215 -20.31 10.07 -5.32
CA VAL A 215 -21.22 9.28 -6.16
C VAL A 215 -22.66 9.76 -6.00
N GLU A 216 -23.15 9.97 -4.78
CA GLU A 216 -24.51 10.48 -4.55
C GLU A 216 -24.70 11.89 -5.11
N LEU A 217 -23.72 12.78 -4.96
CA LEU A 217 -23.75 14.11 -5.59
C LEU A 217 -23.82 14.01 -7.12
N LYS A 218 -23.02 13.14 -7.75
CA LYS A 218 -23.10 12.88 -9.20
C LYS A 218 -24.45 12.31 -9.61
N LYS A 219 -25.03 11.37 -8.86
CA LYS A 219 -26.36 10.82 -9.14
C LYS A 219 -27.44 11.91 -9.06
N ARG A 220 -27.36 12.80 -8.06
CA ARG A 220 -28.28 13.93 -7.93
C ARG A 220 -28.18 14.85 -9.15
N LEU A 221 -26.96 15.20 -9.57
CA LEU A 221 -26.73 16.02 -10.76
C LEU A 221 -27.26 15.34 -12.04
N ILE A 222 -27.05 14.03 -12.20
CA ILE A 222 -27.61 13.26 -13.33
C ILE A 222 -29.14 13.31 -13.31
N ARG A 223 -29.79 13.13 -12.15
CA ARG A 223 -31.26 13.22 -12.08
C ARG A 223 -31.76 14.63 -12.40
N GLU A 224 -31.09 15.67 -11.92
CA GLU A 224 -31.46 17.06 -12.20
C GLU A 224 -31.35 17.37 -13.70
N THR A 225 -30.22 17.03 -14.32
CA THR A 225 -30.03 17.17 -15.77
C THR A 225 -31.01 16.32 -16.60
N GLN A 226 -31.36 15.12 -16.15
CA GLN A 226 -32.40 14.30 -16.78
C GLN A 226 -33.79 14.93 -16.68
N MET A 227 -34.17 15.47 -15.51
CA MET A 227 -35.45 16.16 -15.34
C MET A 227 -35.53 17.44 -16.20
N GLU A 228 -34.44 18.20 -16.29
CA GLU A 228 -34.35 19.36 -17.18
C GLU A 228 -34.47 18.95 -18.66
N ALA A 229 -33.79 17.88 -19.06
CA ALA A 229 -33.90 17.33 -20.41
C ALA A 229 -35.34 16.87 -20.70
N GLU A 230 -35.99 16.13 -19.79
CA GLU A 230 -37.39 15.72 -19.93
C GLU A 230 -38.35 16.91 -20.00
N ALA A 231 -38.15 17.93 -19.17
CA ALA A 231 -38.94 19.16 -19.20
C ALA A 231 -38.79 19.87 -20.56
N SER A 232 -37.58 19.95 -21.09
CA SER A 232 -37.32 20.53 -22.42
C SER A 232 -37.99 19.74 -23.54
N VAL A 233 -38.00 18.39 -23.46
CA VAL A 233 -38.68 17.54 -24.43
C VAL A 233 -40.19 17.72 -24.35
N LYS A 234 -40.77 17.81 -23.14
CA LYS A 234 -42.20 18.07 -22.95
C LYS A 234 -42.60 19.45 -23.49
N GLN A 235 -41.80 20.48 -23.23
CA GLN A 235 -42.03 21.82 -23.79
C GLN A 235 -42.04 21.80 -25.31
N LYS A 236 -41.02 21.19 -25.95
CA LYS A 236 -40.98 21.05 -27.41
C LYS A 236 -42.16 20.24 -27.96
N LYS A 237 -42.61 19.19 -27.27
CA LYS A 237 -43.80 18.44 -27.68
C LYS A 237 -45.06 19.31 -27.66
N HIS A 238 -45.26 20.10 -26.60
CA HIS A 238 -46.40 21.01 -26.53
C HIS A 238 -46.34 22.12 -27.58
N GLU A 239 -45.15 22.62 -27.92
CA GLU A 239 -44.98 23.56 -29.02
C GLU A 239 -45.34 22.93 -30.36
N LEU A 240 -44.91 21.70 -30.63
CA LEU A 240 -45.28 20.95 -31.83
C LEU A 240 -46.79 20.69 -31.90
N GLU A 241 -47.40 20.23 -30.80
CA GLU A 241 -48.86 20.01 -30.73
C GLU A 241 -49.66 21.29 -31.00
N ARG A 242 -49.18 22.44 -30.51
CA ARG A 242 -49.79 23.75 -30.81
C ARG A 242 -49.65 24.11 -32.28
N ALA A 243 -48.48 23.92 -32.88
CA ALA A 243 -48.26 24.18 -34.30
C ALA A 243 -49.12 23.26 -35.19
N ASP A 244 -49.24 21.98 -34.83
CA ASP A 244 -50.10 21.02 -35.53
C ASP A 244 -51.58 21.40 -35.41
N MET A 245 -52.03 21.82 -34.23
CA MET A 245 -53.39 22.30 -34.01
C MET A 245 -53.68 23.55 -34.85
N GLU A 246 -52.77 24.53 -34.86
CA GLU A 246 -52.89 25.73 -35.69
C GLU A 246 -52.96 25.38 -37.18
N SER A 247 -52.10 24.46 -37.65
CA SER A 247 -52.15 23.92 -39.01
C SER A 247 -53.52 23.28 -39.30
N SER A 248 -54.04 22.45 -38.40
CA SER A 248 -55.36 21.82 -38.58
C SER A 248 -56.52 22.83 -38.64
N ILE A 249 -56.47 23.90 -37.83
CA ILE A 249 -57.46 24.97 -37.85
C ILE A 249 -57.43 25.66 -39.23
N THR A 250 -56.24 26.00 -39.73
CA THR A 250 -56.10 26.65 -41.04
C THR A 250 -56.58 25.76 -42.19
N LEU A 251 -56.37 24.44 -42.09
CA LEU A 251 -56.89 23.47 -43.07
C LEU A 251 -58.41 23.38 -43.04
N GLU A 252 -59.03 23.34 -41.86
CA GLU A 252 -60.49 23.31 -41.74
C GLU A 252 -61.15 24.63 -42.16
N GLU A 253 -60.52 25.79 -41.93
CA GLU A 253 -60.96 27.07 -42.49
C GLU A 253 -60.94 27.06 -44.03
N ARG A 254 -59.82 26.66 -44.63
CA ARG A 254 -59.73 26.51 -46.09
C ARG A 254 -60.74 25.52 -46.64
N ARG A 255 -61.07 24.47 -45.88
CA ARG A 255 -62.08 23.48 -46.26
C ARG A 255 -63.48 24.07 -46.25
N LYS A 256 -63.81 24.91 -45.26
CA LYS A 256 -65.07 25.67 -45.24
C LYS A 256 -65.19 26.58 -46.45
N ASP A 257 -64.15 27.35 -46.75
CA ASP A 257 -64.12 28.24 -47.92
C ASP A 257 -64.33 27.46 -49.23
N LEU A 258 -63.69 26.30 -49.37
CA LEU A 258 -63.86 25.42 -50.53
C LEU A 258 -65.31 24.92 -50.66
N VAL A 259 -65.94 24.48 -49.56
CA VAL A 259 -67.33 23.99 -49.56
C VAL A 259 -68.31 25.13 -49.89
N GLU A 260 -68.07 26.34 -49.38
CA GLU A 260 -68.88 27.51 -49.70
C GLU A 260 -68.78 27.85 -51.19
N GLY A 261 -67.57 27.89 -51.74
CA GLY A 261 -67.34 28.07 -53.17
C GLY A 261 -67.99 26.98 -54.02
N GLN A 262 -67.91 25.70 -53.61
CA GLN A 262 -68.59 24.60 -54.29
C GLN A 262 -70.11 24.75 -54.26
N THR A 263 -70.68 25.20 -53.14
CA THR A 263 -72.13 25.41 -52.99
C THR A 263 -72.61 26.53 -53.90
N GLN A 264 -71.87 27.64 -53.98
CA GLN A 264 -72.17 28.73 -54.92
C GLN A 264 -72.07 28.28 -56.38
N ASN A 265 -71.03 27.54 -56.75
CA ASN A 265 -70.87 26.97 -58.08
C ASN A 265 -72.00 26.01 -58.45
N SER A 266 -72.40 25.15 -57.51
CA SER A 266 -73.51 24.20 -57.72
C SER A 266 -74.84 24.92 -57.94
N ARG A 267 -75.13 25.98 -57.15
CA ARG A 267 -76.34 26.81 -57.33
C ARG A 267 -76.38 27.48 -58.70
N THR A 268 -75.29 28.12 -59.11
CA THR A 268 -75.21 28.80 -60.41
C THR A 268 -75.35 27.81 -61.58
N LEU A 269 -74.75 26.62 -61.48
CA LEU A 269 -74.94 25.56 -62.48
C LEU A 269 -76.39 25.06 -62.52
N ALA A 270 -77.03 24.85 -61.36
CA ALA A 270 -78.42 24.40 -61.29
C ALA A 270 -79.40 25.45 -61.84
N GLU A 271 -79.17 26.74 -61.60
CA GLU A 271 -79.97 27.83 -62.17
C GLU A 271 -79.83 27.91 -63.71
N ALA A 272 -78.61 27.76 -64.23
CA ALA A 272 -78.36 27.70 -65.67
C ALA A 272 -79.06 26.48 -66.32
N GLU A 273 -79.04 25.33 -65.64
CA GLU A 273 -79.69 24.11 -66.10
C GLU A 273 -81.22 24.23 -66.07
N ALA A 274 -81.79 24.81 -65.01
CA ALA A 274 -83.23 25.07 -64.91
C ALA A 274 -83.72 26.01 -66.02
N TYR A 275 -82.95 27.05 -66.34
CA TYR A 275 -83.26 27.95 -67.45
C TYR A 275 -83.23 27.21 -68.80
N ARG A 276 -82.24 26.34 -69.01
CA ARG A 276 -82.11 25.51 -70.22
C ARG A 276 -83.29 24.55 -70.38
N VAL A 277 -83.64 23.79 -69.34
CA VAL A 277 -84.74 22.83 -69.36
C VAL A 277 -86.09 23.54 -69.55
N GLY A 278 -86.30 24.70 -68.91
CA GLY A 278 -87.50 25.51 -69.08
C GLY A 278 -87.70 26.00 -70.52
N ALA A 279 -86.62 26.40 -71.21
CA ALA A 279 -86.68 26.78 -72.61
C ALA A 279 -87.04 25.60 -73.55
N ILE A 280 -86.53 24.41 -73.26
CA ILE A 280 -86.83 23.19 -74.03
C ILE A 280 -88.31 22.79 -73.86
N MET A 281 -88.84 22.80 -72.63
CA MET A 281 -90.23 22.43 -72.36
C MET A 281 -91.23 23.38 -73.04
N LYS A 282 -90.92 24.67 -73.10
CA LYS A 282 -91.76 25.69 -73.76
C LYS A 282 -91.83 25.51 -75.29
N ALA A 283 -90.80 24.92 -75.90
CA ALA A 283 -90.79 24.60 -77.33
C ALA A 283 -91.60 23.33 -77.67
N LEU A 284 -91.80 22.43 -76.70
CA LEU A 284 -92.59 21.19 -76.85
C LEU A 284 -94.10 21.39 -76.67
N GLU A 285 -94.54 22.52 -76.11
CA GLU A 285 -95.95 22.82 -75.78
C GLU A 285 -96.85 23.06 -77.01
N THR A 286 -96.26 23.33 -78.19
CA THR A 286 -96.99 23.60 -79.45
C THR A 286 -96.99 22.43 -80.45
N ALA A 287 -96.40 21.29 -80.07
CA ALA A 287 -96.32 20.10 -80.92
C ALA A 287 -97.52 19.17 -80.70
N ASP A 288 -98.07 18.63 -81.79
CA ASP A 288 -99.18 17.67 -81.77
C ASP A 288 -98.80 16.45 -80.89
N PRO A 289 -99.66 16.00 -79.95
CA PRO A 289 -99.38 14.86 -79.07
C PRO A 289 -98.90 13.60 -79.80
N ARG A 290 -99.29 13.41 -81.06
CA ARG A 290 -98.82 12.30 -81.91
C ARG A 290 -97.38 12.48 -82.38
N THR A 291 -96.91 13.72 -82.61
CA THR A 291 -95.51 14.01 -82.94
C THR A 291 -94.58 13.96 -81.73
N VAL A 292 -95.05 14.30 -80.52
CA VAL A 292 -94.28 14.16 -79.27
C VAL A 292 -94.08 12.69 -78.91
N GLN A 293 -95.10 11.84 -79.12
CA GLN A 293 -94.96 10.38 -78.98
C GLN A 293 -94.07 9.77 -80.09
N ALA A 294 -94.14 10.27 -81.33
CA ALA A 294 -93.26 9.82 -82.41
C ALA A 294 -91.79 10.22 -82.17
N LEU A 295 -91.51 11.42 -81.66
CA LEU A 295 -90.15 11.86 -81.31
C LEU A 295 -89.61 11.14 -80.07
N ALA A 296 -90.46 10.84 -79.08
CA ALA A 296 -90.09 9.96 -77.97
C ALA A 296 -89.76 8.54 -78.44
N ALA A 297 -90.49 8.02 -79.44
CA ALA A 297 -90.28 6.68 -80.02
C ALA A 297 -89.02 6.57 -80.90
N VAL A 298 -88.46 7.67 -81.40
CA VAL A 298 -87.26 7.67 -82.28
C VAL A 298 -85.96 7.31 -81.53
N GLY A 299 -85.97 7.28 -80.19
CA GLY A 299 -84.81 6.89 -79.37
C GLY A 299 -85.04 5.71 -78.41
N MET A 300 -86.19 5.03 -78.50
CA MET A 300 -86.55 3.95 -77.58
C MET A 300 -85.89 2.63 -77.98
N GLN A 301 -85.40 1.88 -76.99
CA GLN A 301 -84.80 0.56 -77.21
C GLN A 301 -85.86 -0.43 -77.74
N PRO A 302 -85.48 -1.42 -78.57
CA PRO A 302 -86.41 -2.36 -79.21
C PRO A 302 -87.43 -3.01 -78.26
N GLY A 303 -87.03 -3.28 -77.01
CA GLY A 303 -87.92 -3.84 -75.98
C GLY A 303 -89.04 -2.90 -75.54
N GLN A 304 -88.81 -1.58 -75.52
CA GLN A 304 -89.83 -0.60 -75.11
C GLN A 304 -90.84 -0.30 -76.22
N LEU A 305 -90.43 -0.37 -77.50
CA LEU A 305 -91.36 -0.28 -78.65
C LEU A 305 -92.32 -1.48 -78.70
N ILE A 306 -91.81 -2.67 -78.36
CA ILE A 306 -92.61 -3.89 -78.29
C ILE A 306 -93.57 -3.86 -77.09
N ALA A 307 -93.17 -3.31 -75.94
CA ALA A 307 -94.06 -3.12 -74.78
C ALA A 307 -95.24 -2.17 -75.09
N GLN A 308 -95.01 -1.10 -75.86
CA GLN A 308 -96.08 -0.20 -76.30
C GLN A 308 -97.01 -0.88 -77.32
N ALA A 309 -96.47 -1.73 -78.20
CA ALA A 309 -97.27 -2.57 -79.11
C ALA A 309 -98.10 -3.62 -78.35
N PHE A 310 -97.58 -4.22 -77.28
CA PHE A 310 -98.34 -5.10 -76.38
C PHE A 310 -99.47 -4.34 -75.66
N GLY A 311 -99.24 -3.09 -75.23
CA GLY A 311 -100.30 -2.24 -74.68
C GLY A 311 -101.44 -1.98 -75.69
N GLY A 312 -101.09 -1.67 -76.94
CA GLY A 312 -102.07 -1.48 -78.02
C GLY A 312 -102.80 -2.77 -78.46
N ILE A 313 -102.16 -3.93 -78.34
CA ILE A 313 -102.76 -5.25 -78.57
C ILE A 313 -103.69 -5.63 -77.39
N ALA A 314 -103.36 -5.24 -76.16
CA ALA A 314 -104.18 -5.45 -74.98
C ALA A 314 -105.46 -4.60 -74.98
N GLU A 315 -105.41 -3.34 -75.46
CA GLU A 315 -106.60 -2.49 -75.60
C GLU A 315 -107.61 -2.97 -76.67
N ARG A 316 -107.20 -3.85 -77.59
CA ARG A 316 -108.06 -4.46 -78.63
C ARG A 316 -108.28 -5.96 -78.46
N ALA A 317 -107.96 -6.50 -77.27
CA ALA A 317 -107.96 -7.94 -77.00
C ALA A 317 -109.34 -8.62 -77.09
N GLU A 318 -110.46 -7.89 -77.04
CA GLU A 318 -111.81 -8.47 -77.22
C GLU A 318 -112.08 -9.02 -78.64
N ARG A 319 -111.26 -8.70 -79.65
CA ARG A 319 -111.43 -9.18 -81.05
C ARG A 319 -110.43 -10.26 -81.49
N ILE A 320 -109.56 -10.77 -80.61
CA ILE A 320 -108.49 -11.72 -80.97
C ILE A 320 -108.60 -12.98 -80.09
N GLY A 321 -109.05 -14.10 -80.68
CA GLY A 321 -109.49 -15.31 -79.95
C GLY A 321 -108.40 -16.20 -79.33
N SER A 322 -107.11 -15.89 -79.48
CA SER A 322 -105.99 -16.43 -78.68
C SER A 322 -104.66 -15.89 -79.20
N LEU A 323 -103.78 -15.46 -78.28
CA LEU A 323 -102.39 -15.09 -78.58
C LEU A 323 -101.47 -16.08 -77.85
N ASN A 324 -100.85 -16.99 -78.59
CA ASN A 324 -99.85 -17.91 -78.04
C ASN A 324 -98.47 -17.23 -78.05
N VAL A 325 -97.97 -16.87 -76.87
CA VAL A 325 -96.61 -16.33 -76.69
C VAL A 325 -95.68 -17.50 -76.40
N SER A 326 -94.73 -17.79 -77.30
CA SER A 326 -93.73 -18.83 -77.06
C SER A 326 -92.62 -18.35 -76.10
N PRO A 327 -92.06 -19.22 -75.24
CA PRO A 327 -90.99 -18.87 -74.30
C PRO A 327 -89.74 -18.27 -74.98
N GLU A 328 -89.42 -18.66 -76.21
CA GLU A 328 -88.27 -18.12 -76.95
C GLU A 328 -88.41 -16.62 -77.29
N LEU A 329 -89.64 -16.11 -77.46
CA LEU A 329 -89.90 -14.70 -77.82
C LEU A 329 -89.67 -13.78 -76.61
N LEU A 330 -90.04 -14.21 -75.40
CA LEU A 330 -89.78 -13.50 -74.15
C LEU A 330 -88.29 -13.45 -73.80
N GLN A 331 -87.56 -14.52 -74.11
CA GLN A 331 -86.12 -14.61 -73.85
C GLN A 331 -85.33 -13.66 -74.75
N SER A 332 -85.72 -13.52 -76.02
CA SER A 332 -85.08 -12.57 -76.97
C SER A 332 -85.27 -11.09 -76.61
N LEU A 333 -86.31 -10.76 -75.83
CA LEU A 333 -86.66 -9.40 -75.43
C LEU A 333 -85.92 -8.93 -74.17
N LEU A 334 -85.58 -9.85 -73.27
CA LEU A 334 -84.87 -9.56 -72.01
C LEU A 334 -83.34 -9.44 -72.20
N ASP A 335 -82.80 -9.91 -73.31
CA ASP A 335 -81.34 -10.10 -73.50
C ASP A 335 -80.63 -8.94 -74.24
N SER A 336 -81.22 -7.74 -74.24
CA SER A 336 -80.56 -6.54 -74.81
C SER A 336 -79.53 -5.96 -73.82
N LYS A 337 -78.32 -6.50 -73.89
CA LYS A 337 -77.09 -6.09 -73.17
C LYS A 337 -76.78 -4.59 -73.22
N LEU A 338 -76.21 -4.08 -72.12
CA LEU A 338 -75.16 -3.04 -72.11
C LEU A 338 -74.01 -3.44 -71.15
N PRO A 339 -72.75 -3.09 -71.46
CA PRO A 339 -71.55 -3.81 -71.02
C PRO A 339 -70.79 -3.15 -69.85
N GLU A 340 -70.08 -3.99 -69.08
CA GLU A 340 -69.08 -3.63 -68.08
C GLU A 340 -67.90 -2.83 -68.67
N VAL A 341 -67.42 -1.84 -67.92
CA VAL A 341 -66.12 -1.20 -68.14
C VAL A 341 -65.21 -1.53 -66.95
N ASP A 342 -64.27 -2.42 -67.26
CA ASP A 342 -63.05 -2.74 -66.52
C ASP A 342 -62.07 -1.54 -66.48
N ARG A 343 -61.31 -1.46 -65.38
CA ARG A 343 -59.98 -0.83 -65.17
C ARG A 343 -59.84 -0.56 -63.66
N GLY A 344 -58.85 -1.04 -62.93
CA GLY A 344 -57.50 -1.43 -63.32
C GLY A 344 -56.53 -0.76 -62.34
N ARG A 345 -55.83 -1.59 -61.55
CA ARG A 345 -54.69 -1.23 -60.69
C ARG A 345 -53.70 -0.31 -61.41
N ARG A 346 -53.13 0.65 -60.68
CA ARG A 346 -51.72 1.05 -60.83
C ARG A 346 -51.08 1.37 -59.48
N SER A 347 -49.97 0.66 -59.25
CA SER A 347 -48.78 0.93 -58.41
C SER A 347 -48.95 1.65 -57.09
#